data_AF-A0A972QKL1-F1
#
_entry.id   AF-A0A972QKL1-F1
#
_cell.length_a   1.000
_cell.length_b   1.000
_cell.length_c   1.000
_cell.angle_alpha   90.00
_cell.angle_beta   90.00
_cell.angle_gamma   90.00
#
_symmetry.space_group_name_H-M   'P 1'
#
loop_
_entity.id
_entity.type
_entity.pdbx_description
1 polymer ?
#
loop_
_entity_poly.entity_id
_entity_poly.type
_entity_poly.pdbx_seq_one_letter_code
_entity_poly.pdbx_strand_id
1 'polypeptide(L)'
;MNIGKLNKIRQKITSFRARGGIKSVELESLAKRLGRVKSDRGKEPNWVSVQFPSLRPLSIPHHGSGDLNKYTAGGILDQLEEDIEQWEESL
;
A
#
# COMPACT_ATOMS: atom_id res chain seq x y z
N MET A 1 12.79 8.62 -2.31
CA MET A 1 12.83 7.56 -1.28
C MET A 1 14.29 7.20 -0.98
N ASN A 2 14.63 6.34 -0.01
CA ASN A 2 15.98 5.76 0.09
C ASN A 2 15.92 4.28 0.49
N ILE A 3 17.00 3.54 0.25
CA ILE A 3 17.08 2.08 0.50
C ILE A 3 16.70 1.73 1.94
N GLY A 4 17.18 2.50 2.92
CA GLY A 4 16.87 2.25 4.34
C GLY A 4 15.37 2.38 4.67
N LYS A 5 14.68 3.35 4.06
CA LYS A 5 13.22 3.50 4.21
C LYS A 5 12.47 2.38 3.50
N LEU A 6 12.89 1.98 2.30
CA LEU A 6 12.28 0.88 1.55
C LEU A 6 12.36 -0.44 2.32
N ASN A 7 13.53 -0.76 2.87
CA ASN A 7 13.70 -1.97 3.70
C ASN A 7 12.78 -1.98 4.93
N LYS A 8 12.58 -0.83 5.59
CA LYS A 8 11.63 -0.72 6.70
C LYS A 8 10.16 -0.86 6.26
N ILE A 9 9.82 -0.51 5.03
CA ILE A 9 8.47 -0.70 4.48
C ILE A 9 8.29 -2.18 4.15
N ARG A 10 9.25 -2.79 3.45
CA ARG A 10 9.26 -4.23 3.13
C ARG A 10 9.11 -5.10 4.38
N GLN A 11 9.87 -4.84 5.44
CA GLN A 11 9.73 -5.55 6.71
C GLN A 11 8.32 -5.47 7.31
N LYS A 12 7.65 -4.30 7.19
CA LYS A 12 6.26 -4.18 7.66
C LYS A 12 5.29 -4.97 6.78
N ILE A 13 5.48 -4.96 5.46
CA ILE A 13 4.68 -5.79 4.55
C ILE A 13 4.83 -7.27 4.92
N THR A 14 6.06 -7.75 5.12
CA THR A 14 6.31 -9.13 5.57
C THR A 14 5.62 -9.44 6.90
N SER A 15 5.68 -8.51 7.87
CA SER A 15 4.99 -8.67 9.16
C SER A 15 3.47 -8.74 9.00
N PHE A 16 2.88 -7.92 8.13
CA PHE A 16 1.45 -7.94 7.84
C PHE A 16 1.01 -9.24 7.17
N ARG A 17 1.80 -9.76 6.22
CA ARG A 17 1.56 -11.07 5.61
C ARG A 17 1.59 -12.22 6.65
N ALA A 18 2.53 -12.17 7.60
CA ALA A 18 2.67 -13.18 8.63
C ALA A 18 1.56 -13.12 9.70
N ARG A 19 1.17 -11.92 10.14
CA ARG A 19 0.17 -11.71 11.18
C ARG A 19 -1.26 -12.01 10.68
N GLY A 20 -1.57 -11.60 9.45
CA GLY A 20 -2.97 -11.49 9.00
C GLY A 20 -3.75 -10.42 9.78
N GLY A 21 -5.05 -10.29 9.51
CA GLY A 21 -5.91 -9.35 10.24
C GLY A 21 -5.45 -7.89 10.12
N ILE A 22 -5.50 -7.33 8.91
CA ILE A 22 -4.94 -6.00 8.62
C ILE A 22 -6.06 -4.98 8.50
N LYS A 23 -5.92 -3.85 9.19
CA LYS A 23 -6.87 -2.74 9.09
C LYS A 23 -6.55 -1.86 7.90
N SER A 24 -7.57 -1.26 7.28
CA SER A 24 -7.40 -0.34 6.16
C SER A 24 -6.43 0.80 6.48
N VAL A 25 -6.50 1.37 7.69
CA VAL A 25 -5.62 2.45 8.17
C VAL A 25 -4.12 2.05 8.17
N GLU A 26 -3.82 0.77 8.42
CA GLU A 26 -2.43 0.28 8.38
C GLU A 26 -1.88 0.26 6.94
N LEU A 27 -2.71 -0.17 5.98
CA LEU A 27 -2.37 -0.17 4.56
C LEU A 27 -2.25 1.25 3.99
N GLU A 28 -3.15 2.15 4.39
CA GLU A 28 -3.05 3.57 4.03
C GLU A 28 -1.76 4.21 4.54
N SER A 29 -1.33 3.85 5.75
CA SER A 29 -0.07 4.31 6.31
C SER A 29 1.12 3.86 5.47
N LEU A 30 1.11 2.63 4.93
CA LEU A 30 2.14 2.18 3.99
C LEU A 30 2.07 2.92 2.66
N ALA A 31 0.88 3.08 2.07
CA ALA A 31 0.68 3.81 0.83
C ALA A 31 1.22 5.25 0.92
N LYS A 32 0.87 5.98 2.00
CA LYS A 32 1.40 7.33 2.27
C LYS A 32 2.92 7.34 2.37
N ARG A 33 3.50 6.36 3.06
CA ARG A 33 4.97 6.25 3.23
C ARG A 33 5.68 5.98 1.91
N LEU A 34 5.03 5.31 0.96
CA LEU A 34 5.51 5.08 -0.40
C LEU A 34 5.30 6.30 -1.33
N GLY A 35 4.69 7.37 -0.83
CA GLY A 35 4.46 8.60 -1.59
C GLY A 35 3.16 8.61 -2.36
N ARG A 36 2.26 7.64 -2.15
CA ARG A 36 0.91 7.72 -2.70
C ARG A 36 0.09 8.78 -1.97
N VAL A 37 -0.74 9.48 -2.73
CA VAL A 37 -1.67 10.49 -2.21
C VAL A 37 -3.10 10.03 -2.43
N LYS A 38 -4.00 10.42 -1.51
CA LYS A 38 -5.43 10.12 -1.64
C LYS A 38 -5.99 10.88 -2.84
N SER A 39 -6.85 10.22 -3.61
CA SER A 39 -7.56 10.76 -4.75
C SER A 39 -9.06 10.52 -4.55
N ASP A 40 -9.87 11.56 -4.74
CA ASP A 40 -11.33 11.53 -4.55
C ASP A 40 -12.07 10.89 -5.74
N ARG A 41 -11.43 9.96 -6.44
CA ARG A 41 -12.02 9.28 -7.61
C ARG A 41 -12.74 8.01 -7.17
N GLY A 42 -14.07 8.01 -7.16
CA GLY A 42 -14.90 6.81 -6.92
C GLY A 42 -15.52 6.75 -5.52
N LYS A 43 -16.16 5.61 -5.20
CA LYS A 43 -16.86 5.40 -3.93
C LYS A 43 -15.94 5.01 -2.76
N GLU A 44 -14.82 4.36 -3.07
CA GLU A 44 -13.83 3.91 -2.08
C GLU A 44 -12.59 4.81 -2.12
N PRO A 45 -11.86 4.97 -0.99
CA PRO A 45 -10.59 5.69 -0.97
C PRO A 45 -9.59 5.10 -1.96
N ASN A 46 -9.18 5.93 -2.92
CA ASN A 46 -8.16 5.59 -3.90
C ASN A 46 -6.85 6.32 -3.63
N TRP A 47 -5.74 5.65 -3.88
CA TRP A 47 -4.38 6.12 -3.61
C TRP A 47 -3.56 6.07 -4.89
N VAL A 48 -3.09 7.23 -5.36
CA VAL A 48 -2.33 7.36 -6.62
C VAL A 48 -0.88 7.73 -6.34
N SER A 49 0.05 7.19 -7.12
CA SER A 49 1.46 7.59 -7.04
C SER A 49 1.70 8.82 -7.90
N VAL A 50 2.13 9.92 -7.28
CA VAL A 50 2.53 11.13 -8.02
C VAL A 50 3.90 10.93 -8.68
N GLN A 51 4.79 10.18 -8.02
CA GLN A 51 6.14 9.92 -8.52
C GLN A 51 6.13 8.96 -9.71
N PHE A 52 5.22 7.97 -9.71
CA PHE A 52 5.13 6.94 -10.74
C PHE A 52 3.70 6.92 -11.32
N PRO A 53 3.35 7.85 -12.23
CA PRO A 53 1.99 7.94 -12.78
C PRO A 53 1.54 6.71 -13.57
N SER A 54 2.48 5.86 -13.99
CA SER A 54 2.23 4.57 -14.66
C SER A 54 1.70 3.49 -13.72
N LEU A 55 1.92 3.62 -12.41
CA LEU A 55 1.40 2.68 -11.43
C LEU A 55 -0.12 2.79 -11.35
N ARG A 56 -0.78 1.63 -11.24
CA ARG A 56 -2.24 1.60 -11.12
C ARG A 56 -2.68 2.28 -9.80
N PRO A 57 -3.83 2.96 -9.80
CA PRO A 57 -4.45 3.43 -8.56
C PRO A 57 -4.67 2.27 -7.59
N LEU A 58 -4.38 2.50 -6.31
CA LEU A 58 -4.55 1.53 -5.24
C LEU A 58 -5.84 1.83 -4.47
N SER A 59 -6.83 0.95 -4.55
CA SER A 59 -8.07 1.05 -3.78
C SER A 59 -7.89 0.39 -2.42
N ILE A 60 -8.12 1.12 -1.34
CA ILE A 60 -8.11 0.57 0.03
C ILE A 60 -9.51 0.74 0.62
N PRO A 61 -10.31 -0.35 0.67
CA PRO A 61 -11.70 -0.25 1.09
C PRO A 61 -11.86 0.02 2.59
N HIS A 62 -12.94 0.72 2.94
CA HIS A 62 -13.30 1.03 4.34
C HIS A 62 -14.58 0.33 4.82
N HIS A 63 -15.10 -0.63 4.05
CA HIS A 63 -16.33 -1.34 4.40
C HIS A 63 -16.07 -2.41 5.47
N GLY A 64 -16.41 -2.07 6.73
CA GLY A 64 -16.47 -2.99 7.85
C GLY A 64 -15.82 -2.43 9.12
N SER A 65 -16.31 -2.85 10.30
CA SER A 65 -15.73 -2.48 11.60
C SER A 65 -14.52 -3.33 11.99
N GLY A 66 -14.07 -4.22 11.11
CA GLY A 66 -13.06 -5.24 11.37
C GLY A 66 -11.90 -5.20 10.40
N ASP A 67 -11.08 -6.25 10.48
CA ASP A 67 -9.94 -6.42 9.59
C ASP A 67 -10.40 -6.72 8.16
N LEU A 68 -9.60 -6.31 7.19
CA LEU A 68 -9.82 -6.69 5.79
C LEU A 68 -9.69 -8.20 5.64
N ASN A 69 -10.51 -8.77 4.75
CA ASN A 69 -10.35 -10.18 4.41
C ASN A 69 -8.94 -10.44 3.86
N LYS A 70 -8.42 -11.65 4.11
CA LYS A 70 -7.04 -12.03 3.78
C LYS A 70 -6.68 -11.80 2.31
N TYR A 71 -7.60 -12.04 1.39
CA TYR A 71 -7.36 -11.93 -0.05
C TYR A 71 -7.27 -10.47 -0.50
N THR A 72 -8.19 -9.62 -0.05
CA THR A 72 -8.16 -8.17 -0.31
C THR A 72 -6.91 -7.54 0.28
N ALA A 73 -6.58 -7.87 1.53
CA ALA A 73 -5.36 -7.36 2.15
C ALA A 73 -4.10 -7.85 1.41
N GLY A 74 -4.07 -9.12 0.99
CA GLY A 74 -2.99 -9.69 0.18
C GLY A 74 -2.76 -8.94 -1.12
N GLY A 75 -3.82 -8.73 -1.92
CA GLY A 75 -3.71 -8.01 -3.19
C GLY A 75 -3.28 -6.55 -3.04
N ILE A 76 -3.65 -5.88 -1.93
CA ILE A 76 -3.15 -4.55 -1.62
C ILE A 76 -1.65 -4.58 -1.27
N LEU A 77 -1.21 -5.57 -0.49
CA LEU A 77 0.21 -5.72 -0.14
C LEU A 77 1.06 -6.03 -1.38
N ASP A 78 0.56 -6.83 -2.32
CA ASP A 78 1.25 -7.13 -3.58
C ASP A 78 1.51 -5.82 -4.36
N GLN A 79 0.49 -4.97 -4.53
CA GLN A 79 0.67 -3.66 -5.19
C GLN A 79 1.62 -2.72 -4.43
N LEU A 80 1.63 -2.76 -3.09
CA LEU A 80 2.58 -1.97 -2.30
C LEU A 80 4.02 -2.52 -2.40
N GLU A 81 4.22 -3.79 -2.73
CA GLU A 81 5.53 -4.35 -3.07
C GLU A 81 5.98 -3.89 -4.46
N GLU A 82 5.08 -3.86 -5.45
CA GLU A 82 5.36 -3.27 -6.77
C GLU A 82 5.83 -1.80 -6.66
N ASP A 83 5.22 -1.01 -5.76
CA ASP A 83 5.67 0.35 -5.46
C ASP A 83 7.13 0.40 -4.95
N ILE A 84 7.53 -0.58 -4.12
CA ILE A 84 8.90 -0.67 -3.61
C ILE A 84 9.85 -0.97 -4.76
N GLU A 85 9.51 -1.95 -5.60
CA GLU A 85 10.31 -2.33 -6.77
C GLU A 85 10.52 -1.13 -7.70
N GLN A 86 9.48 -0.37 -8.01
CA GLN A 86 9.61 0.85 -8.81
C GLN A 86 10.50 1.91 -8.16
N TRP A 87 10.43 2.06 -6.83
CA TRP A 87 11.36 2.94 -6.14
C TRP A 87 12.79 2.44 -6.23
N GLU A 88 13.05 1.13 -6.12
CA GLU A 88 14.38 0.55 -6.22
C GLU A 88 14.97 0.68 -7.63
N GLU A 89 14.17 0.47 -8.66
CA GLU A 89 14.57 0.68 -10.07
C GLU A 89 14.92 2.14 -10.38
N SER A 90 14.34 3.09 -9.63
CA SER A 90 14.54 4.53 -9.82
C SER A 90 15.73 5.13 -9.05
N LEU A 91 16.41 4.34 -8.20
CA LEU A 91 17.53 4.78 -7.34
C LEU A 91 18.89 4.55 -8.01
#